data_AF-A0A240EB88-F1
#
_entry.id   AF-A0A240EB88-F1
#
_cell.length_a   1.000
_cell.length_b   1.000
_cell.length_c   1.000
_cell.angle_alpha   90.00
_cell.angle_beta   90.00
_cell.angle_gamma   90.00
#
_symmetry.space_group_name_H-M   'P 1'
#
loop_
_entity.id
_entity.type
_entity.pdbx_description
1 polymer ?
#
loop_
_entity_poly.entity_id
_entity_poly.type
_entity_poly.pdbx_seq_one_letter_code
_entity_poly.pdbx_strand_id
1 'polypeptide(L)' 'MAYNHKNERTVRGYSNTNSNWKNNAIQFVYDENSHLIGEYNASGTPIVEYIWLGDQPIAAIYGSGTVILP' A
#
# COMPACT_ATOMS: atom_id res chain seq x y z
N MET A 1 6.12 14.30 0.29
CA MET A 1 6.50 14.48 1.73
C MET A 1 6.77 15.96 1.96
N ALA A 2 6.33 16.55 3.09
CA ALA A 2 6.57 17.96 3.40
C ALA A 2 7.46 18.09 4.64
N TYR A 3 8.33 19.10 4.70
CA TYR A 3 9.27 19.33 5.80
C TYR A 3 9.01 20.70 6.41
N ASN A 4 9.16 20.84 7.73
CA ASN A 4 9.10 22.16 8.39
C ASN A 4 10.44 22.89 8.30
N HIS A 5 10.49 24.11 8.83
CA HIS A 5 11.69 24.96 8.91
C HIS A 5 12.82 24.37 9.79
N LYS A 6 12.60 23.20 10.41
CA LYS A 6 13.59 22.45 11.20
C LYS A 6 14.04 21.16 10.48
N ASN A 7 13.68 20.99 9.21
CA ASN A 7 13.92 19.77 8.43
C ASN A 7 13.29 18.49 9.02
N GLU A 8 12.30 18.62 9.90
CA GLU A 8 11.56 17.47 10.41
C GLU A 8 10.50 17.06 9.38
N ARG A 9 10.31 15.74 9.20
CA ARG A 9 9.26 15.22 8.32
C ARG A 9 7.89 15.59 8.91
N THR A 10 7.21 16.56 8.30
CA THR A 10 5.86 16.97 8.70
C THR A 10 4.80 16.30 7.84
N VAL A 11 3.80 15.73 8.50
CA VAL A 11 2.59 15.26 7.83
C VAL A 11 1.64 16.46 7.69
N ARG A 12 1.55 17.07 6.49
CA ARG A 12 0.55 18.11 6.19
C ARG A 12 -0.83 17.50 5.93
N GLY A 13 -1.29 16.74 6.91
CA GLY A 13 -2.48 15.92 6.88
C GLY A 13 -2.69 15.29 8.25
N TYR A 14 -2.70 16.09 9.31
CA TYR A 14 -3.37 15.65 10.53
C TYR A 14 -4.86 15.63 10.21
N SER A 15 -5.35 14.52 9.67
CA SER A 15 -6.78 14.29 9.79
C SER A 15 -7.04 13.58 11.08
N ASN A 16 -7.78 14.31 11.91
CA ASN A 16 -8.85 13.80 12.74
C ASN A 16 -9.40 12.47 12.17
N THR A 17 -9.58 11.50 13.04
CA THR A 17 -10.35 10.28 12.78
C THR A 17 -11.54 10.59 11.85
N ASN A 18 -11.71 9.84 10.74
CA ASN A 18 -12.73 10.03 9.67
C ASN A 18 -12.40 10.98 8.49
N SER A 19 -11.13 11.18 8.12
CA SER A 19 -10.87 11.86 6.83
C SER A 19 -11.34 11.06 5.64
N ASN A 20 -12.03 11.71 4.70
CA ASN A 20 -12.40 11.09 3.43
C ASN A 20 -11.15 10.60 2.65
N TRP A 21 -10.07 11.39 2.62
CA TRP A 21 -8.83 10.98 1.95
C TRP A 21 -8.09 9.83 2.64
N LYS A 22 -8.23 9.69 3.97
CA LYS A 22 -7.72 8.52 4.70
C LYS A 22 -8.58 7.30 4.45
N ASN A 23 -9.90 7.43 4.57
CA ASN A 23 -10.85 6.34 4.43
C ASN A 23 -10.84 5.71 3.02
N ASN A 24 -10.47 6.49 2.00
CA ASN A 24 -10.34 6.03 0.63
C ASN A 24 -8.87 5.86 0.19
N ALA A 25 -7.92 5.88 1.12
CA ALA A 25 -6.52 5.66 0.79
C ALA A 25 -6.30 4.21 0.34
N ILE A 26 -5.50 4.04 -0.72
CA ILE A 26 -4.90 2.76 -1.09
C ILE A 26 -3.45 2.79 -0.63
N GLN A 27 -3.05 1.76 0.10
CA GLN A 27 -1.71 1.56 0.58
C GLN A 27 -0.99 0.63 -0.40
N PHE A 28 0.12 1.09 -0.96
CA PHE A 28 0.99 0.30 -1.82
C PHE A 28 2.21 -0.13 -1.01
N VAL A 29 2.42 -1.43 -0.88
CA VAL A 29 3.51 -2.03 -0.10
C VAL A 29 4.50 -2.67 -1.05
N TYR A 30 5.79 -2.38 -0.84
CA TYR A 30 6.88 -2.87 -1.68
C TYR A 30 7.87 -3.68 -0.85
N ASP A 31 8.54 -4.65 -1.49
CA ASP A 31 9.67 -5.36 -0.90
C ASP A 31 10.97 -4.52 -0.99
N GLU A 32 12.08 -5.09 -0.50
CA GLU A 32 13.41 -4.45 -0.50
C GLU A 32 13.97 -4.24 -1.92
N ASN A 33 13.46 -4.99 -2.90
CA ASN A 33 13.82 -4.91 -4.32
C ASN A 33 12.92 -3.94 -5.10
N SER A 34 12.00 -3.25 -4.42
CA SER A 34 11.01 -2.34 -5.02
C SER A 34 9.95 -3.03 -5.89
N HIS A 35 9.68 -4.32 -5.66
CA HIS A 35 8.51 -4.99 -6.24
C HIS A 35 7.25 -4.64 -5.44
N LEU A 36 6.15 -4.35 -6.13
CA LEU A 36 4.85 -4.19 -5.48
C LEU A 36 4.38 -5.55 -4.96
N ILE A 37 4.21 -5.69 -3.66
CA ILE A 37 3.80 -6.95 -3.00
C ILE A 37 2.38 -6.91 -2.45
N GLY A 38 1.78 -5.72 -2.31
CA GLY A 38 0.39 -5.65 -1.90
C GLY A 38 -0.24 -4.27 -2.05
N GLU A 39 -1.54 -4.30 -2.29
CA GLU A 39 -2.43 -3.16 -2.24
C GLU A 39 -3.47 -3.40 -1.16
N TYR A 40 -3.61 -2.44 -0.24
CA TYR A 40 -4.53 -2.55 0.89
C TYR A 40 -5.42 -1.32 0.95
N ASN A 41 -6.65 -1.49 1.42
CA ASN A 41 -7.51 -0.36 1.72
C ASN A 41 -6.98 0.43 2.94
N ALA A 42 -7.63 1.53 3.27
CA ALA A 42 -7.31 2.38 4.41
C ALA A 42 -7.18 1.67 5.77
N SER A 43 -7.90 0.55 5.95
CA SER A 43 -7.92 -0.26 7.17
C SER A 43 -6.88 -1.38 7.17
N GLY A 44 -6.07 -1.50 6.11
CA GLY A 44 -5.11 -2.59 5.95
C GLY A 44 -5.74 -3.89 5.47
N THR A 45 -6.99 -3.88 5.00
CA THR A 45 -7.60 -5.08 4.37
C THR A 45 -7.00 -5.27 2.98
N PRO A 46 -6.56 -6.49 2.61
CA PRO A 46 -6.01 -6.76 1.28
C PRO A 46 -7.03 -6.48 0.18
N ILE A 47 -6.60 -5.74 -0.84
CA ILE A 47 -7.26 -5.64 -2.13
C ILE A 47 -6.66 -6.72 -3.04
N VAL A 48 -5.33 -6.74 -3.13
CA VAL A 48 -4.54 -7.74 -3.85
C VAL A 48 -3.15 -7.88 -3.21
N GLU A 49 -2.62 -9.10 -3.20
CA GLU A 49 -1.25 -9.42 -2.79
C GLU A 49 -0.52 -10.11 -3.96
N TYR A 50 0.70 -9.70 -4.23
CA TYR A 50 1.51 -10.20 -5.35
C TYR A 50 2.64 -11.08 -4.82
N ILE A 51 2.79 -12.26 -5.43
CA ILE A 51 3.89 -13.17 -5.13
C ILE A 51 4.92 -13.10 -6.25
N TRP A 52 6.18 -12.92 -5.85
CA TRP A 52 7.33 -12.81 -6.73
C TRP A 52 8.31 -13.97 -6.50
N LEU A 53 8.93 -14.44 -7.57
CA LEU A 53 10.08 -15.35 -7.56
C LEU A 53 11.25 -14.65 -8.23
N GLY A 54 12.14 -14.05 -7.43
CA GLY A 54 13.10 -13.07 -7.94
C GLY A 54 12.35 -11.88 -8.52
N ASP A 55 12.69 -11.47 -9.75
CA ASP A 55 12.03 -10.37 -10.46
C ASP A 55 10.83 -10.83 -11.32
N GLN A 56 10.35 -12.07 -11.12
CA GLN A 56 9.22 -12.64 -11.86
C GLN A 56 7.95 -12.69 -11.00
N PRO A 57 6.85 -12.01 -11.39
CA PRO A 57 5.58 -12.16 -10.71
C PRO A 57 4.96 -13.52 -11.07
N ILE A 58 4.50 -14.27 -10.06
CA ILE A 58 3.98 -15.63 -10.24
C ILE A 58 2.53 -15.80 -9.79
N ALA A 59 2.00 -14.89 -8.97
CA ALA A 59 0.60 -14.92 -8.59
C ALA A 59 0.10 -13.54 -8.13
N ALA A 60 -1.20 -13.33 -8.30
CA ALA A 60 -1.96 -12.27 -7.65
C ALA A 60 -3.11 -12.90 -6.85
N ILE A 61 -3.16 -12.60 -5.56
CA ILE A 61 -4.18 -13.09 -4.63
C ILE A 61 -5.09 -11.93 -4.27
N TYR A 62 -6.34 -11.96 -4.70
CA TYR A 62 -7.32 -10.92 -4.37
C TYR A 62 -7.87 -11.12 -2.96
N GLY A 63 -8.33 -10.05 -2.32
CA GLY A 63 -8.94 -10.10 -0.98
C GLY A 63 -10.15 -11.06 -0.87
N SER A 64 -10.74 -11.46 -2.00
CA SER A 64 -11.76 -12.53 -2.10
C SER A 64 -11.21 -13.95 -1.93
N GLY A 65 -9.89 -14.13 -1.90
CA GLY A 65 -9.20 -15.42 -1.99
C GLY A 65 -9.04 -15.95 -3.43
N THR A 66 -9.47 -15.20 -4.44
CA THR A 66 -9.25 -15.57 -5.84
C THR A 66 -7.77 -15.44 -6.20
N VAL A 67 -7.20 -16.48 -6.79
CA VAL A 67 -5.81 -16.49 -7.26
C VAL A 67 -5.78 -16.44 -8.78
N ILE A 68 -5.03 -15.49 -9.33
CA ILE A 68 -4.71 -15.41 -10.75
C ILE A 68 -3.23 -15.73 -10.93
N LEU A 69 -2.94 -16.60 -11.88
CA LEU A 69 -1.59 -16.93 -12.32
C LEU A 69 -1.35 -16.24 -13.68
N PRO A 70 -0.10 -15.87 -14.01
CA PRO A 70 0.25 -15.25 -15.29
C PRO A 70 -0.01 -16.17 -16.50
#